data_AF-A0A3R9A3V2-F1
#
_entry.id   AF-A0A3R9A3V2-F1
#
_cell.length_a   1.000
_cell.length_b   1.000
_cell.length_c   1.000
_cell.angle_alpha   90.00
_cell.angle_beta   90.00
_cell.angle_gamma   90.00
#
_symmetry.space_group_name_H-M   'P 1'
#
loop_
_entity.id
_entity.type
_entity.pdbx_description
1 polymer ?
#
loop_
_entity_poly.entity_id
_entity_poly.type
_entity_poly.pdbx_seq_one_letter_code
_entity_poly.pdbx_strand_id
1 'polypeptide(L)'
;MFDLSKLKPQFPVYDFHFTFELIDGFIIHTETSIAKSIEEYKANGAEEFEIEINAEGNIFQYIETYMGLDSASVDLDDIFTSYFPSIVRRSSFLTIFGMLEHEIERFCNRFAQKHNSVVNLSDIAGKGFERSHTFIKRMIGLEKSTYYSKLKKITVLRNSCAHNDARYQSNDGQKIREIMHLMEQHPDILVQDGSQVLFKEGALSLLVADFKGYLKEVELALMEFEKSV
;
A
#
# COMPACT_ATOMS: atom_id res chain seq x y z
N MET A 1 -37.46 20.92 -22.10
CA MET A 1 -36.00 20.78 -22.22
C MET A 1 -35.46 20.75 -20.80
N PHE A 2 -35.00 19.60 -20.31
CA PHE A 2 -34.42 19.50 -18.97
C PHE A 2 -33.08 20.23 -18.97
N ASP A 3 -32.96 21.24 -18.12
CA ASP A 3 -31.73 22.02 -17.96
C ASP A 3 -30.73 21.22 -17.12
N LEU A 4 -29.87 20.46 -17.80
CA LEU A 4 -28.81 19.66 -17.20
C LEU A 4 -27.76 20.50 -16.47
N SER A 5 -27.71 21.84 -16.65
CA SER A 5 -26.78 22.70 -15.92
C SER A 5 -27.14 22.86 -14.43
N LYS A 6 -28.37 22.49 -14.05
CA LYS A 6 -28.83 22.42 -12.65
C LYS A 6 -28.53 21.08 -11.96
N LEU A 7 -28.19 20.06 -12.74
CA LEU A 7 -27.56 18.84 -12.23
C LEU A 7 -26.06 19.10 -12.07
N LYS A 8 -25.68 20.06 -11.24
CA LYS A 8 -24.37 19.95 -10.59
C LYS A 8 -24.51 18.76 -9.66
N PRO A 9 -23.82 17.63 -9.87
CA PRO A 9 -23.77 16.64 -8.83
C PRO A 9 -23.17 17.34 -7.61
N GLN A 10 -24.01 17.60 -6.60
CA GLN A 10 -23.54 17.85 -5.25
C GLN A 10 -23.01 16.51 -4.76
N PHE A 11 -21.87 16.09 -5.30
CA PHE A 11 -21.03 15.18 -4.56
C PHE A 11 -20.77 15.84 -3.21
N PRO A 12 -20.95 15.14 -2.08
CA PRO A 12 -20.50 15.66 -0.82
C PRO A 12 -19.06 16.12 -1.03
N VAL A 13 -18.76 17.37 -0.65
CA VAL A 13 -17.47 18.03 -0.94
C VAL A 13 -16.28 17.22 -0.41
N TYR A 14 -16.57 16.24 0.45
CA TYR A 14 -15.67 15.41 1.23
C TYR A 14 -16.01 13.90 1.20
N ASP A 15 -16.53 13.37 0.08
CA ASP A 15 -16.81 11.93 0.00
C ASP A 15 -15.57 11.11 -0.40
N PHE A 16 -15.05 10.30 0.54
CA PHE A 16 -13.95 9.36 0.28
C PHE A 16 -14.42 8.03 -0.31
N HIS A 17 -15.74 7.80 -0.38
CA HIS A 17 -16.33 6.53 -0.76
C HIS A 17 -15.85 6.05 -2.12
N PHE A 18 -15.93 6.91 -3.14
CA PHE A 18 -15.50 6.55 -4.50
C PHE A 18 -14.03 6.15 -4.58
N THR A 19 -13.14 6.86 -3.85
CA THR A 19 -11.72 6.48 -3.78
C THR A 19 -11.56 5.09 -3.19
N PHE A 20 -12.30 4.78 -2.11
CA PHE A 20 -12.23 3.47 -1.49
C PHE A 20 -12.78 2.37 -2.39
N GLU A 21 -13.85 2.61 -3.14
CA GLU A 21 -14.36 1.66 -4.14
C GLU A 21 -13.30 1.36 -5.22
N LEU A 22 -12.61 2.40 -5.71
CA LEU A 22 -11.51 2.24 -6.67
C LEU A 22 -10.35 1.44 -6.07
N ILE A 23 -9.96 1.74 -4.83
CA ILE A 23 -8.88 1.04 -4.12
C ILE A 23 -9.27 -0.43 -3.89
N ASP A 24 -10.50 -0.71 -3.45
CA ASP A 24 -10.98 -2.07 -3.21
C ASP A 24 -10.99 -2.86 -4.53
N GLY A 25 -11.47 -2.26 -5.62
CA GLY A 25 -11.40 -2.85 -6.96
C GLY A 25 -9.96 -3.12 -7.41
N PHE A 26 -9.04 -2.19 -7.15
CA PHE A 26 -7.62 -2.37 -7.45
C PHE A 26 -6.99 -3.51 -6.64
N ILE A 27 -7.30 -3.63 -5.35
CA ILE A 27 -6.85 -4.74 -4.50
C ILE A 27 -7.36 -6.07 -5.04
N ILE A 28 -8.67 -6.17 -5.33
CA ILE A 28 -9.27 -7.39 -5.89
C ILE A 28 -8.56 -7.79 -7.18
N HIS A 29 -8.34 -6.83 -8.08
CA HIS A 29 -7.64 -7.08 -9.33
C HIS A 29 -6.19 -7.53 -9.12
N THR A 30 -5.44 -6.87 -8.23
CA THR A 30 -4.08 -7.25 -7.87
C THR A 30 -4.02 -8.68 -7.32
N GLU A 31 -4.82 -9.00 -6.31
CA GLU A 31 -4.79 -10.32 -5.68
C GLU A 31 -5.25 -11.42 -6.64
N THR A 32 -6.27 -11.16 -7.48
CA THR A 32 -6.70 -12.09 -8.53
C THR A 32 -5.59 -12.36 -9.54
N SER A 33 -4.87 -11.31 -9.96
CA SER A 33 -3.75 -11.45 -10.89
C SER A 33 -2.59 -12.24 -10.29
N ILE A 34 -2.29 -12.03 -9.01
CA ILE A 34 -1.27 -12.79 -8.28
C ILE A 34 -1.68 -14.26 -8.18
N ALA A 35 -2.91 -14.54 -7.76
CA ALA A 35 -3.42 -15.90 -7.63
C ALA A 35 -3.34 -16.66 -8.95
N LYS A 36 -3.78 -16.05 -10.05
CA LYS A 36 -3.67 -16.64 -11.40
C LYS A 36 -2.23 -16.92 -11.79
N SER A 37 -1.31 -15.97 -11.54
CA SER A 37 0.11 -16.17 -11.86
C SER A 37 0.72 -17.34 -11.05
N ILE A 38 0.35 -17.49 -9.78
CA ILE A 38 0.78 -18.63 -8.96
C ILE A 38 0.18 -19.94 -9.48
N GLU A 39 -1.11 -19.96 -9.85
CA GLU A 39 -1.78 -21.12 -10.42
C GLU A 39 -1.16 -21.53 -11.75
N GLU A 40 -0.87 -20.57 -12.63
CA GLU A 40 -0.21 -20.80 -13.92
C GLU A 40 1.18 -21.40 -13.74
N TYR A 41 1.97 -20.91 -12.78
CA TYR A 41 3.26 -21.49 -12.43
C TYR A 41 3.12 -22.94 -11.92
N LYS A 42 2.18 -23.18 -10.99
CA LYS A 42 1.97 -24.52 -10.43
C LYS A 42 1.43 -25.53 -11.44
N ALA A 43 0.61 -25.08 -12.40
CA ALA A 43 -0.02 -25.95 -13.39
C ALA A 43 0.94 -26.33 -14.52
N ASN A 44 1.75 -25.37 -14.99
CA ASN A 44 2.60 -25.57 -16.15
C ASN A 44 4.06 -25.84 -15.78
N GLY A 45 4.48 -25.49 -14.56
CA GLY A 45 5.85 -25.65 -14.09
C GLY A 45 6.85 -24.78 -14.83
N ALA A 46 8.12 -24.99 -14.52
CA ALA A 46 9.24 -24.48 -15.29
C ALA A 46 9.50 -25.39 -16.51
N GLU A 47 10.02 -24.83 -17.59
CA GLU A 47 10.47 -25.59 -18.75
C GLU A 47 11.87 -26.17 -18.49
N GLU A 48 12.05 -27.47 -18.69
CA GLU A 48 13.35 -28.13 -18.57
C GLU A 48 14.19 -27.96 -19.85
N PHE A 49 15.44 -27.51 -19.68
CA PHE A 49 16.44 -27.42 -20.72
C PHE A 49 17.61 -28.36 -20.42
N GLU A 50 17.95 -29.19 -21.41
CA GLU A 50 19.14 -30.03 -21.37
C GLU A 50 20.35 -29.28 -21.94
N ILE A 51 21.41 -29.20 -21.14
CA ILE A 51 22.68 -28.59 -21.50
C ILE A 51 23.75 -29.68 -21.56
N GLU A 52 24.28 -29.93 -22.75
CA GLU A 52 25.40 -30.84 -22.95
C GLU A 52 26.69 -30.21 -22.41
N ILE A 53 27.29 -30.82 -21.38
CA ILE A 53 28.56 -30.38 -20.80
C ILE A 53 29.73 -31.10 -21.47
N ASN A 54 29.55 -32.39 -21.78
CA ASN A 54 30.56 -33.19 -22.46
C ASN A 54 29.92 -34.29 -23.33
N ALA A 55 30.01 -34.11 -24.64
CA ALA A 55 29.52 -35.06 -25.66
C ALA A 55 30.13 -36.46 -25.52
N GLU A 56 31.45 -36.54 -25.31
CA GLU A 56 32.20 -37.80 -25.31
C GLU A 56 31.97 -38.60 -24.03
N GLY A 57 31.69 -37.91 -22.92
CA GLY A 57 31.37 -38.50 -21.63
C GLY A 57 29.87 -38.75 -21.40
N ASN A 58 29.00 -38.33 -22.32
CA ASN A 58 27.54 -38.36 -22.17
C ASN A 58 27.07 -37.65 -20.89
N ILE A 59 27.67 -36.48 -20.59
CA ILE A 59 27.39 -35.69 -19.39
C ILE A 59 26.49 -34.51 -19.76
N PHE A 60 25.30 -34.50 -19.20
CA PHE A 60 24.30 -33.45 -19.36
C PHE A 60 23.96 -32.81 -18.02
N GLN A 61 23.59 -31.54 -18.06
CA GLN A 61 22.97 -30.82 -16.95
C GLN A 61 21.56 -30.41 -17.36
N TYR A 62 20.62 -30.61 -16.45
CA TYR A 62 19.24 -30.17 -16.61
C TYR A 62 19.06 -28.89 -15.82
N ILE A 63 18.55 -27.85 -16.48
CA ILE A 63 18.20 -26.57 -15.84
C ILE A 63 16.74 -26.28 -16.15
N GLU A 64 15.98 -25.97 -15.11
CA GLU A 64 14.61 -25.51 -15.24
C GLU A 64 14.59 -24.00 -15.44
N THR A 65 13.73 -23.49 -16.30
CA THR A 65 13.56 -22.05 -16.51
C THR A 65 12.11 -21.63 -16.50
N TYR A 66 11.82 -20.46 -15.93
CA TYR A 66 10.49 -19.86 -15.95
C TYR A 66 10.59 -18.34 -15.98
N MET A 67 9.91 -17.71 -16.94
CA MET A 67 9.88 -16.26 -17.15
C MET A 67 11.27 -15.58 -17.15
N GLY A 68 12.28 -16.27 -17.69
CA GLY A 68 13.65 -15.74 -17.82
C GLY A 68 14.53 -15.91 -16.57
N LEU A 69 14.07 -16.64 -15.55
CA LEU A 69 14.88 -17.10 -14.43
C LEU A 69 15.15 -18.60 -14.56
N ASP A 70 16.26 -19.05 -13.97
CA ASP A 70 16.68 -20.44 -13.99
C ASP A 70 16.92 -21.01 -12.58
N SER A 71 16.75 -22.34 -12.44
CA SER A 71 16.89 -23.03 -11.16
C SER A 71 18.33 -23.16 -10.67
N ALA A 72 19.33 -22.82 -11.49
CA ALA A 72 20.72 -22.72 -11.02
C ALA A 72 20.98 -21.40 -10.29
N SER A 73 20.17 -20.37 -10.55
CA SER A 73 20.30 -19.03 -9.98
C SER A 73 19.44 -18.81 -8.75
N VAL A 74 18.24 -19.40 -8.70
CA VAL A 74 17.23 -19.13 -7.66
C VAL A 74 16.37 -20.37 -7.37
N ASP A 75 15.69 -20.36 -6.22
CA ASP A 75 14.56 -21.24 -5.97
C ASP A 75 13.33 -20.72 -6.73
N LEU A 76 13.01 -21.33 -7.88
CA LEU A 76 11.91 -20.89 -8.74
C LEU A 76 10.57 -20.98 -8.00
N ASP A 77 10.35 -21.98 -7.14
CA ASP A 77 9.08 -22.12 -6.42
C ASP A 77 8.90 -20.98 -5.41
N ASP A 78 9.91 -20.67 -4.60
CA ASP A 78 9.82 -19.54 -3.68
C ASP A 78 9.69 -18.19 -4.42
N ILE A 79 10.41 -18.02 -5.54
CA ILE A 79 10.33 -16.79 -6.33
C ILE A 79 8.90 -16.57 -6.84
N PHE A 80 8.30 -17.55 -7.51
CA PHE A 80 7.02 -17.35 -8.18
C PHE A 80 5.80 -17.54 -7.25
N THR A 81 5.95 -18.22 -6.12
CA THR A 81 4.85 -18.42 -5.16
C THR A 81 4.88 -17.46 -3.96
N SER A 82 6.02 -16.81 -3.69
CA SER A 82 6.21 -15.99 -2.49
C SER A 82 6.81 -14.61 -2.80
N TYR A 83 8.03 -14.55 -3.34
CA TYR A 83 8.79 -13.31 -3.48
C TYR A 83 8.22 -12.36 -4.54
N PHE A 84 7.94 -12.87 -5.75
CA PHE A 84 7.34 -12.08 -6.83
C PHE A 84 5.93 -11.57 -6.48
N PRO A 85 5.01 -12.41 -5.94
CA PRO A 85 3.76 -11.93 -5.35
C PRO A 85 3.93 -10.78 -4.34
N SER A 86 4.93 -10.88 -3.47
CA SER A 86 5.24 -9.82 -2.49
C SER A 86 5.69 -8.52 -3.17
N ILE A 87 6.52 -8.58 -4.23
CA ILE A 87 6.88 -7.39 -5.02
C ILE A 87 5.64 -6.71 -5.59
N VAL A 88 4.73 -7.48 -6.19
CA VAL A 88 3.49 -6.95 -6.78
C VAL A 88 2.65 -6.26 -5.70
N ARG A 89 2.46 -6.90 -4.54
CA ARG A 89 1.74 -6.27 -3.40
C ARG A 89 2.43 -5.01 -2.90
N ARG A 90 3.75 -5.00 -2.75
CA ARG A 90 4.49 -3.80 -2.33
C ARG A 90 4.32 -2.65 -3.32
N SER A 91 4.35 -2.93 -4.63
CA SER A 91 4.08 -1.95 -5.67
C SER A 91 2.65 -1.41 -5.58
N SER A 92 1.66 -2.29 -5.47
CA SER A 92 0.26 -1.90 -5.27
C SER A 92 0.06 -1.08 -3.99
N PHE A 93 0.75 -1.42 -2.90
CA PHE A 93 0.71 -0.66 -1.65
C PHE A 93 1.22 0.77 -1.83
N LEU A 94 2.32 0.98 -2.55
CA LEU A 94 2.83 2.34 -2.84
C LEU A 94 1.78 3.17 -3.61
N THR A 95 1.15 2.56 -4.62
CA THR A 95 0.08 3.19 -5.41
C THR A 95 -1.12 3.57 -4.54
N ILE A 96 -1.63 2.62 -3.75
CA ILE A 96 -2.78 2.82 -2.84
C ILE A 96 -2.47 3.93 -1.83
N PHE A 97 -1.29 3.89 -1.21
CA PHE A 97 -0.89 4.91 -0.24
C PHE A 97 -0.82 6.30 -0.90
N GLY A 98 -0.28 6.39 -2.11
CA GLY A 98 -0.24 7.63 -2.87
C GLY A 98 -1.63 8.19 -3.19
N MET A 99 -2.58 7.33 -3.59
CA MET A 99 -3.97 7.71 -3.79
C MET A 99 -4.60 8.28 -2.51
N LEU A 100 -4.43 7.59 -1.39
CA LEU A 100 -4.97 8.02 -0.09
C LEU A 100 -4.36 9.33 0.40
N GLU A 101 -3.03 9.48 0.27
CA GLU A 101 -2.32 10.70 0.63
C GLU A 101 -2.83 11.90 -0.18
N HIS A 102 -2.94 11.76 -1.50
CA HIS A 102 -3.47 12.79 -2.38
C HIS A 102 -4.93 13.17 -2.05
N GLU A 103 -5.78 12.18 -1.77
CA GLU A 103 -7.18 12.41 -1.44
C GLU A 103 -7.34 13.19 -0.13
N ILE A 104 -6.53 12.91 0.87
CA ILE A 104 -6.53 13.62 2.14
C ILE A 104 -5.99 15.05 1.98
N GLU A 105 -4.96 15.25 1.17
CA GLU A 105 -4.47 16.59 0.84
C GLU A 105 -5.55 17.41 0.12
N ARG A 106 -6.24 16.80 -0.85
CA ARG A 106 -7.36 17.43 -1.57
C ARG A 106 -8.50 17.79 -0.62
N PHE A 107 -8.84 16.92 0.31
CA PHE A 107 -9.82 17.19 1.37
C PHE A 107 -9.43 18.44 2.17
N CYS A 108 -8.18 18.51 2.67
CA CYS A 108 -7.70 19.65 3.47
C CYS A 108 -7.77 20.96 2.69
N ASN A 109 -7.35 20.93 1.42
CA ASN A 109 -7.39 22.11 0.54
C ASN A 109 -8.82 22.58 0.27
N ARG A 110 -9.76 21.67 0.00
CA ARG A 110 -11.19 22.01 -0.17
C ARG A 110 -11.81 22.55 1.11
N PHE A 111 -11.44 22.01 2.27
CA PHE A 111 -11.86 22.53 3.57
C PHE A 111 -11.39 23.98 3.74
N ALA A 112 -10.10 24.26 3.52
CA ALA A 112 -9.56 25.61 3.62
C ALA A 112 -10.31 26.60 2.71
N GLN A 113 -10.59 26.21 1.47
CA GLN A 113 -11.34 27.02 0.50
C GLN A 113 -12.79 27.25 0.92
N LYS A 114 -13.52 26.20 1.32
CA LYS A 114 -14.94 26.28 1.72
C LYS A 114 -15.13 27.21 2.91
N HIS A 115 -14.22 27.18 3.87
CA HIS A 115 -14.33 27.95 5.12
C HIS A 115 -13.53 29.26 5.09
N ASN A 116 -13.00 29.69 3.93
CA ASN A 116 -12.14 30.86 3.80
C ASN A 116 -11.04 30.91 4.89
N SER A 117 -10.42 29.75 5.14
CA SER A 117 -9.40 29.60 6.17
C SER A 117 -8.21 30.52 5.88
N VAL A 118 -7.73 31.22 6.90
CA VAL A 118 -6.49 32.02 6.84
C VAL A 118 -5.26 31.12 6.70
N VAL A 119 -5.37 29.86 7.15
CA VAL A 119 -4.30 28.86 7.10
C VAL A 119 -4.57 27.87 5.97
N ASN A 120 -3.63 27.74 5.04
CA ASN A 120 -3.64 26.73 4.00
C ASN A 120 -2.85 25.48 4.43
N LEU A 121 -3.06 24.36 3.74
CA LEU A 121 -2.30 23.14 3.98
C LEU A 121 -0.78 23.35 3.79
N SER A 122 -0.38 24.19 2.83
CA SER A 122 1.01 24.55 2.58
C SER A 122 1.70 25.23 3.76
N ASP A 123 0.93 25.86 4.64
CA ASP A 123 1.43 26.63 5.78
C ASP A 123 1.69 25.72 7.00
N ILE A 124 1.25 24.47 6.93
CA ILE A 124 1.45 23.46 7.98
C ILE A 124 2.80 22.77 7.79
N ALA A 125 3.62 22.78 8.85
CA ALA A 125 4.87 22.06 8.89
C ALA A 125 4.67 20.53 8.81
N GLY A 126 5.64 19.82 8.24
CA GLY A 126 5.59 18.38 8.02
C GLY A 126 5.57 18.01 6.54
N LYS A 127 5.42 16.71 6.24
CA LYS A 127 5.37 16.18 4.87
C LYS A 127 4.28 15.13 4.73
N GLY A 128 3.69 15.06 3.55
CA GLY A 128 2.71 14.05 3.18
C GLY A 128 1.56 13.94 4.20
N PHE A 129 1.21 12.71 4.55
CA PHE A 129 0.12 12.39 5.48
C PHE A 129 0.21 13.09 6.85
N GLU A 130 1.42 13.26 7.42
CA GLU A 130 1.60 13.93 8.72
C GLU A 130 1.17 15.40 8.69
N ARG A 131 1.49 16.10 7.59
CA ARG A 131 1.08 17.49 7.38
C ARG A 131 -0.44 17.60 7.34
N SER A 132 -1.09 16.71 6.59
CA SER A 132 -2.55 16.69 6.48
C SER A 132 -3.23 16.35 7.80
N HIS A 133 -2.70 15.38 8.56
CA HIS A 133 -3.21 15.10 9.90
C HIS A 133 -3.10 16.30 10.84
N THR A 134 -1.97 17.01 10.79
CA THR A 134 -1.76 18.22 11.59
C THR A 134 -2.75 19.34 11.22
N PHE A 135 -3.02 19.50 9.91
CA PHE A 135 -4.06 20.42 9.44
C PHE A 135 -5.43 20.03 10.00
N ILE A 136 -5.84 18.77 9.82
CA ILE A 136 -7.13 18.25 10.28
C ILE A 136 -7.28 18.45 11.79
N LYS A 137 -6.27 18.11 12.57
CA LYS A 137 -6.29 18.31 14.02
C LYS A 137 -6.53 19.78 14.39
N ARG A 138 -5.79 20.72 13.77
CA ARG A 138 -5.85 22.15 14.14
C ARG A 138 -7.08 22.87 13.61
N MET A 139 -7.52 22.54 12.40
CA MET A 139 -8.55 23.29 11.69
C MET A 139 -9.93 22.67 11.83
N ILE A 140 -10.00 21.34 12.03
CA ILE A 140 -11.27 20.57 12.09
C ILE A 140 -11.51 20.07 13.53
N GLY A 141 -10.49 20.05 14.39
CA GLY A 141 -10.65 19.70 15.80
C GLY A 141 -10.54 18.20 16.12
N LEU A 142 -9.90 17.40 15.26
CA LEU A 142 -9.63 15.99 15.55
C LEU A 142 -8.53 15.84 16.61
N GLU A 143 -8.88 15.96 17.90
CA GLU A 143 -7.92 15.97 19.00
C GLU A 143 -7.26 14.61 19.27
N LYS A 144 -8.03 13.52 19.12
CA LYS A 144 -7.58 12.15 19.34
C LYS A 144 -8.01 11.27 18.16
N SER A 145 -7.06 10.52 17.63
CA SER A 145 -7.31 9.51 16.60
C SER A 145 -6.79 8.15 17.08
N THR A 146 -7.66 7.15 17.03
CA THR A 146 -7.30 5.76 17.38
C THR A 146 -6.47 5.10 16.27
N TYR A 147 -6.56 5.61 15.03
CA TYR A 147 -5.87 5.07 13.87
C TYR A 147 -4.56 5.78 13.53
N TYR A 148 -4.38 7.05 13.90
CA TYR A 148 -3.21 7.84 13.49
C TYR A 148 -1.87 7.19 13.90
N SER A 149 -1.79 6.62 15.11
CA SER A 149 -0.57 5.92 15.56
C SER A 149 -0.24 4.67 14.73
N LYS A 150 -1.25 3.99 14.17
CA LYS A 150 -1.05 2.86 13.26
C LYS A 150 -0.62 3.37 11.88
N LEU A 151 -1.32 4.38 11.35
CA LEU A 151 -0.98 4.99 10.08
C LEU A 151 0.44 5.56 10.06
N LYS A 152 0.93 6.10 11.18
CA LYS A 152 2.33 6.51 11.30
C LYS A 152 3.31 5.35 11.07
N LYS A 153 3.03 4.16 11.62
CA LYS A 153 3.86 2.97 11.38
C LYS A 153 3.77 2.51 9.94
N ILE A 154 2.56 2.54 9.37
CA ILE A 154 2.33 2.22 7.95
C ILE A 154 3.09 3.17 7.03
N THR A 155 3.15 4.47 7.35
CA THR A 155 3.98 5.45 6.62
C THR A 155 5.47 5.10 6.67
N VAL A 156 5.97 4.62 7.81
CA VAL A 156 7.36 4.15 7.92
C VAL A 156 7.60 2.91 7.05
N LEU A 157 6.68 1.94 7.06
CA LEU A 157 6.73 0.78 6.17
C LEU A 157 6.70 1.20 4.69
N ARG A 158 5.81 2.13 4.32
CA ARG A 158 5.73 2.70 2.97
C ARG A 158 7.05 3.30 2.52
N ASN A 159 7.68 4.10 3.39
CA ASN A 159 8.97 4.71 3.07
C ASN A 159 10.06 3.65 2.88
N SER A 160 10.03 2.57 3.66
CA SER A 160 10.93 1.44 3.44
C SER A 160 10.67 0.73 2.11
N CYS A 161 9.42 0.48 1.74
CA CYS A 161 9.07 -0.08 0.43
C CYS A 161 9.59 0.80 -0.72
N ALA A 162 9.48 2.12 -0.60
CA ALA A 162 9.87 3.05 -1.65
C ALA A 162 11.39 3.25 -1.80
N HIS A 163 12.16 3.14 -0.71
CA HIS A 163 13.56 3.58 -0.70
C HIS A 163 14.56 2.50 -0.29
N ASN A 164 14.12 1.47 0.44
CA ASN A 164 14.99 0.48 1.05
C ASN A 164 14.54 -0.96 0.74
N ASP A 165 13.81 -1.18 -0.36
CA ASP A 165 13.33 -2.50 -0.78
C ASP A 165 12.58 -3.25 0.35
N ALA A 166 11.74 -2.51 1.08
CA ALA A 166 10.96 -2.99 2.22
C ALA A 166 11.79 -3.62 3.35
N ARG A 167 13.04 -3.18 3.56
CA ARG A 167 13.84 -3.59 4.71
C ARG A 167 13.20 -3.17 6.04
N TYR A 168 13.17 -4.07 7.01
CA TYR A 168 12.79 -3.74 8.39
C TYR A 168 14.00 -3.31 9.24
N GLN A 169 15.16 -3.14 8.62
CA GLN A 169 16.40 -2.67 9.24
C GLN A 169 16.96 -1.47 8.48
N SER A 170 17.59 -0.53 9.18
CA SER A 170 18.34 0.57 8.59
C SER A 170 19.70 0.09 8.05
N ASN A 171 20.41 0.99 7.34
CA ASN A 171 21.68 0.67 6.70
C ASN A 171 22.80 0.27 7.68
N ASP A 172 22.68 0.67 8.96
CA ASP A 172 23.57 0.28 10.06
C ASP A 172 23.13 -1.03 10.75
N GLY A 173 22.11 -1.72 10.23
CA GLY A 173 21.60 -2.99 10.75
C GLY A 173 20.65 -2.86 11.94
N GLN A 174 20.29 -1.64 12.37
CA GLN A 174 19.32 -1.47 13.45
C GLN A 174 17.90 -1.77 12.97
N LYS A 175 17.14 -2.51 13.78
CA LYS A 175 15.73 -2.81 13.47
C LYS A 175 14.87 -1.55 13.58
N ILE A 176 14.03 -1.32 12.57
CA ILE A 176 13.07 -0.22 12.53
C ILE A 176 11.86 -0.63 13.38
N ARG A 177 11.75 -0.05 14.57
CA ARG A 177 10.77 -0.44 15.60
C ARG A 177 9.33 -0.41 15.09
N GLU A 178 8.96 0.58 14.29
CA GLU A 178 7.61 0.74 13.74
C GLU A 178 7.24 -0.42 12.80
N ILE A 179 8.19 -0.87 11.99
CA ILE A 179 8.00 -1.99 11.06
C ILE A 179 7.94 -3.31 11.83
N MET A 180 8.87 -3.51 12.77
CA MET A 180 8.87 -4.69 13.65
C MET A 180 7.53 -4.86 14.37
N HIS A 181 6.98 -3.76 14.90
CA HIS A 181 5.69 -3.81 15.56
C HIS A 181 4.55 -4.23 14.63
N LEU A 182 4.54 -3.75 13.38
CA LEU A 182 3.54 -4.17 12.39
C LEU A 182 3.65 -5.67 12.09
N MET A 183 4.87 -6.19 11.95
CA MET A 183 5.11 -7.62 11.72
C MET A 183 4.68 -8.46 12.92
N GLU A 184 4.96 -8.02 14.14
CA GLU A 184 4.53 -8.70 15.37
C GLU A 184 3.00 -8.71 15.54
N GLN A 185 2.32 -7.65 15.11
CA GLN A 185 0.85 -7.56 15.15
C GLN A 185 0.17 -8.40 14.07
N HIS A 186 0.87 -8.63 12.96
CA HIS A 186 0.31 -9.25 11.76
C HIS A 186 1.27 -10.27 11.13
N PRO A 187 1.71 -11.30 11.91
CA PRO A 187 2.78 -12.20 11.49
C PRO A 187 2.43 -13.06 10.28
N ASP A 188 1.13 -13.29 10.02
CA ASP A 188 0.66 -14.12 8.90
C ASP A 188 0.67 -13.36 7.57
N ILE A 189 0.65 -12.01 7.60
CA ILE A 189 0.53 -11.17 6.40
C ILE A 189 1.75 -10.28 6.12
N LEU A 190 2.54 -9.97 7.15
CA LEU A 190 3.80 -9.25 7.06
C LEU A 190 4.92 -10.13 7.62
N VAL A 191 5.49 -10.97 6.76
CA VAL A 191 6.42 -12.02 7.15
C VAL A 191 7.85 -11.53 7.03
N GLN A 192 8.72 -11.99 7.93
CA GLN A 192 10.16 -11.75 7.83
C GLN A 192 10.76 -12.63 6.73
N ASP A 193 11.45 -12.01 5.77
CA ASP A 193 12.24 -12.70 4.75
C ASP A 193 13.63 -12.07 4.65
N GLY A 194 14.65 -12.77 5.16
CA GLY A 194 15.98 -12.20 5.34
C GLY A 194 15.92 -10.87 6.10
N SER A 195 16.34 -9.77 5.46
CA SER A 195 16.26 -8.39 5.98
C SER A 195 15.03 -7.60 5.53
N GLN A 196 14.14 -8.21 4.75
CA GLN A 196 12.98 -7.60 4.11
C GLN A 196 11.67 -8.04 4.76
N VAL A 197 10.62 -7.25 4.50
CA VAL A 197 9.24 -7.59 4.83
C VAL A 197 8.57 -8.14 3.59
N LEU A 198 8.13 -9.38 3.68
CA LEU A 198 7.36 -10.06 2.64
C LEU A 198 5.86 -9.84 2.88
N PHE A 199 5.16 -9.36 1.85
CA PHE A 199 3.72 -9.10 1.88
C PHE A 199 2.98 -10.35 1.40
N LYS A 200 2.24 -11.01 2.29
CA LYS A 200 1.32 -12.10 1.92
C LYS A 200 -0.07 -11.55 1.58
N GLU A 201 -0.93 -12.43 1.11
CA GLU A 201 -2.33 -12.12 0.81
C GLU A 201 -3.02 -11.47 2.02
N GLY A 202 -3.87 -10.47 1.76
CA GLY A 202 -4.56 -9.71 2.81
C GLY A 202 -3.77 -8.53 3.38
N ALA A 203 -2.46 -8.42 3.11
CA ALA A 203 -1.65 -7.27 3.54
C ALA A 203 -2.23 -5.94 3.03
N LEU A 204 -2.64 -5.86 1.76
CA LEU A 204 -3.22 -4.63 1.19
C LEU A 204 -4.54 -4.24 1.87
N SER A 205 -5.42 -5.22 2.11
CA SER A 205 -6.71 -5.00 2.76
C SER A 205 -6.57 -4.51 4.20
N LEU A 206 -5.61 -5.08 4.96
CA LEU A 206 -5.29 -4.60 6.31
C LEU A 206 -4.95 -3.10 6.28
N LEU A 207 -4.03 -2.71 5.39
CA LEU A 207 -3.51 -1.35 5.34
C LEU A 207 -4.63 -0.35 4.99
N VAL A 208 -5.51 -0.71 4.06
CA VAL A 208 -6.66 0.13 3.69
C VAL A 208 -7.70 0.22 4.81
N ALA A 209 -7.90 -0.84 5.59
CA ALA A 209 -8.86 -0.84 6.70
C ALA A 209 -8.52 0.21 7.76
N ASP A 210 -7.24 0.36 8.13
CA ASP A 210 -6.81 1.40 9.08
C ASP A 210 -7.00 2.82 8.52
N PHE A 211 -6.83 3.03 7.21
CA PHE A 211 -7.13 4.30 6.55
C PHE A 211 -8.63 4.62 6.52
N LYS A 212 -9.47 3.62 6.22
CA LYS A 212 -10.94 3.75 6.29
C LYS A 212 -11.38 4.15 7.70
N GLY A 213 -10.81 3.50 8.72
CA GLY A 213 -11.05 3.83 10.12
C GLY A 213 -10.67 5.27 10.46
N TYR A 214 -9.49 5.72 10.03
CA TYR A 214 -9.06 7.11 10.21
C TYR A 214 -9.99 8.12 9.53
N LEU A 215 -10.39 7.88 8.28
CA LEU A 215 -11.25 8.83 7.56
C LEU A 215 -12.64 8.92 8.18
N LYS A 216 -13.16 7.84 8.75
CA LYS A 216 -14.39 7.89 9.53
C LYS A 216 -14.26 8.80 10.77
N GLU A 217 -13.10 8.82 11.44
CA GLU A 217 -12.86 9.78 12.53
C GLU A 217 -12.80 11.23 12.02
N VAL A 218 -12.20 11.45 10.83
CA VAL A 218 -12.16 12.77 10.19
C VAL A 218 -13.57 13.25 9.83
N GLU A 219 -14.41 12.39 9.26
CA GLU A 219 -15.80 12.70 8.91
C GLU A 219 -16.61 13.07 10.15
N LEU A 220 -16.45 12.33 11.26
CA LEU A 220 -17.12 12.65 12.53
C LEU A 220 -16.69 14.01 13.07
N ALA A 221 -15.37 14.29 13.09
CA ALA A 221 -14.85 15.58 13.52
C ALA A 221 -15.37 16.72 12.64
N LEU A 222 -15.46 16.51 11.32
CA LEU A 222 -16.03 17.48 10.40
C LEU A 222 -17.51 17.75 10.68
N MET A 223 -18.31 16.69 10.94
CA MET A 223 -19.72 16.85 11.30
C MET A 223 -19.91 17.63 12.61
N GLU A 224 -19.01 17.46 13.58
CA GLU A 224 -19.02 18.24 14.82
C GLU A 224 -18.62 19.70 14.57
N PHE A 225 -17.57 19.92 13.78
CA PHE A 225 -17.15 21.25 13.36
C PHE A 225 -18.28 22.00 12.65
N GLU A 226 -18.95 21.38 11.67
CA GLU A 226 -20.05 22.00 10.91
C GLU A 226 -21.28 22.33 11.78
N LYS A 227 -21.48 21.68 12.94
CA LYS A 227 -22.53 22.07 13.89
C LYS A 227 -22.17 23.30 14.71
N SER A 228 -20.89 23.65 14.79
CA SER A 228 -20.36 24.74 15.60
C SER A 228 -20.17 26.05 14.83
N VAL A 229 -20.32 26.02 13.51
CA VAL A 229 -20.21 27.15 12.57
C VAL A 229 -21.59 27.57 12.09
#